data_AF-A0A949FJZ2-F1
#
_entry.id   AF-A0A949FJZ2-F1
#
_cell.length_a   1.000
_cell.length_b   1.000
_cell.length_c   1.000
_cell.angle_alpha   90.00
_cell.angle_beta   90.00
_cell.angle_gamma   90.00
#
_symmetry.space_group_name_H-M   'P 1'
#
loop_
_entity.id
_entity.type
_entity.pdbx_description
1 polymer ?
#
loop_
_entity_poly.entity_id
_entity_poly.type
_entity_poly.pdbx_seq_one_letter_code
_entity_poly.pdbx_strand_id
1 'polypeptide(L)'
;MTNPQFPNPNHGNPRRPSARTWQESMKLAFRDAFQLLEYLEITADDIPLAHRAAIQFPTFVPLEYANRMHRGRSKDPLLLQVLPRGEEDRELEGFTTDPVGDLAVESRPGLLHKYPGRVLMIVSGVCAVHCRYCFRRYFPYSHAPKSLSEWEESLQYIEQDSSIHEVILSGGDPLTVVDSTFGSLVQRIEKIGHIKRLRIHTRLPVVIPQRVTSELCEVLRQTRLATWFVLHINHPQEMDDHLINAIQELRKSGTNILNQTVLLRGINDDVDTLVELSELLVNHGVQPYYLHQLDRVAGASHFEVAMDRGKELMREIRKRLPGYAVPTYVKEEPGEASKTPIGLT
;
A
#
# COMPACT_ATOMS: atom_id res chain seq x y z
N MET A 1 -7.12 3.88 32.75
CA MET A 1 -6.87 3.79 31.29
C MET A 1 -5.75 4.76 30.99
N THR A 2 -4.51 4.29 30.92
CA THR A 2 -3.32 5.12 30.72
C THR A 2 -3.23 5.52 29.25
N ASN A 3 -3.44 6.79 28.95
CA ASN A 3 -3.21 7.35 27.62
C ASN A 3 -1.71 7.19 27.31
N PRO A 4 -1.29 6.52 26.22
CA PRO A 4 0.12 6.45 25.88
C PRO A 4 0.62 7.88 25.61
N GLN A 5 1.47 8.41 26.48
CA GLN A 5 2.15 9.68 26.24
C GLN A 5 3.05 9.51 25.02
N PHE A 6 2.69 10.18 23.92
CA PHE A 6 3.56 10.30 22.76
C PHE A 6 4.78 11.16 23.16
N PRO A 7 6.01 10.72 22.88
CA PRO A 7 7.20 11.48 23.24
C PRO A 7 7.20 12.84 22.53
N ASN A 8 7.45 13.90 23.30
CA ASN A 8 7.63 15.27 22.80
C ASN A 8 8.92 15.33 21.95
N PRO A 9 8.89 15.73 20.67
CA PRO A 9 10.04 15.60 19.77
C PRO A 9 11.07 16.74 19.87
N ASN A 10 10.99 17.65 20.85
CA ASN A 10 11.96 18.75 20.92
C ASN A 10 13.23 18.42 21.74
N HIS A 11 14.34 18.49 21.00
CA HIS A 11 15.76 18.38 21.38
C HIS A 11 16.38 16.97 21.34
N GLY A 12 16.74 16.51 20.13
CA GLY A 12 17.64 15.35 19.97
C GLY A 12 18.16 15.13 18.55
N ASN A 13 19.36 15.65 18.27
CA ASN A 13 20.41 15.18 17.35
C ASN A 13 20.02 14.28 16.12
N PRO A 14 20.33 14.67 14.85
CA PRO A 14 19.88 13.97 13.64
C PRO A 14 20.61 12.63 13.32
N ARG A 15 20.99 11.82 14.31
CA ARG A 15 21.73 10.56 14.09
C ARG A 15 21.42 9.47 15.11
N ARG A 16 20.22 8.88 15.09
CA ARG A 16 20.01 7.48 15.50
C ARG A 16 18.86 6.87 14.69
N PRO A 17 19.01 5.66 14.12
CA PRO A 17 17.85 4.86 13.75
C PRO A 17 16.98 4.73 15.00
N SER A 18 15.68 5.00 14.88
CA SER A 18 14.73 4.75 15.97
C SER A 18 14.98 3.35 16.52
N ALA A 19 15.38 3.23 17.78
CA ALA A 19 15.63 1.95 18.46
C ALA A 19 14.36 1.09 18.61
N ARG A 20 13.21 1.59 18.14
CA ARG A 20 11.91 0.92 18.20
C ARG A 20 11.77 -0.09 17.08
N THR A 21 11.23 -1.24 17.43
CA THR A 21 10.76 -2.27 16.50
C THR A 21 9.55 -1.79 15.70
N TRP A 22 9.27 -2.43 14.57
CA TRP A 22 8.07 -2.10 13.78
C TRP A 22 6.78 -2.43 14.56
N GLN A 23 6.80 -3.45 15.43
CA GLN A 23 5.68 -3.79 16.30
C GLN A 23 5.39 -2.72 17.35
N GLU A 24 6.44 -2.10 17.92
CA GLU A 24 6.27 -0.94 18.80
C GLU A 24 5.71 0.26 18.03
N SER A 25 6.16 0.48 16.80
CA SER A 25 5.65 1.52 15.92
C SER A 25 4.14 1.32 15.62
N MET A 26 3.72 0.08 15.37
CA MET A 26 2.29 -0.29 15.23
C MET A 26 1.46 -0.05 16.50
N LYS A 27 2.04 -0.25 17.69
CA LYS A 27 1.37 0.01 18.97
C LYS A 27 1.19 1.50 19.22
N LEU A 28 2.15 2.32 18.80
CA LEU A 28 2.17 3.78 18.93
C LEU A 28 1.46 4.50 17.78
N ALA A 29 0.77 3.79 16.89
CA ALA A 29 0.00 4.44 15.84
C ALA A 29 -1.19 5.23 16.43
N PHE A 30 -1.46 6.40 15.85
CA PHE A 30 -2.70 7.14 16.08
C PHE A 30 -3.89 6.31 15.61
N ARG A 31 -4.88 6.11 16.49
CA ARG A 31 -6.09 5.32 16.23
C ARG A 31 -7.35 6.16 16.16
N ASP A 32 -7.18 7.46 16.28
CA ASP A 32 -8.23 8.44 16.36
C ASP A 32 -7.83 9.67 15.54
N ALA A 33 -8.80 10.21 14.80
CA ALA A 33 -8.57 11.36 13.92
C ALA A 33 -8.28 12.64 14.72
N PHE A 34 -8.93 12.84 15.88
CA PHE A 34 -8.71 14.02 16.71
C PHE A 34 -7.31 14.02 17.31
N GLN A 35 -6.83 12.87 17.80
CA GLN A 35 -5.44 12.75 18.29
C GLN A 35 -4.41 13.06 17.20
N LEU A 36 -4.66 12.64 15.96
CA LEU A 36 -3.79 12.98 14.84
C LEU A 36 -3.82 14.48 14.53
N LEU A 37 -5.00 15.10 14.49
CA LEU A 37 -5.14 16.54 14.24
C LEU A 37 -4.52 17.39 15.34
N GLU A 38 -4.70 17.00 16.61
CA GLU A 38 -4.07 17.64 17.77
C GLU A 38 -2.54 17.54 17.65
N TYR A 39 -2.01 16.35 17.34
CA TYR A 39 -0.58 16.16 17.12
C TYR A 39 -0.03 17.04 16.01
N LEU A 40 -0.82 17.29 14.96
CA LEU A 40 -0.48 18.14 13.82
C LEU A 40 -0.78 19.62 14.03
N GLU A 41 -1.30 20.04 15.19
CA GLU A 41 -1.68 21.43 15.46
C GLU A 41 -2.72 21.97 14.46
N ILE A 42 -3.68 21.14 14.08
CA ILE A 42 -4.78 21.49 13.17
C ILE A 42 -6.08 21.53 13.97
N THR A 43 -6.78 22.66 13.93
CA THR A 43 -8.09 22.81 14.57
C THR A 43 -9.14 21.97 13.84
N ALA A 44 -9.86 21.13 14.59
CA ALA A 44 -10.88 20.26 14.03
C ALA A 44 -12.10 21.03 13.46
N ASP A 45 -12.35 22.24 13.94
CA ASP A 45 -13.48 23.09 13.51
C ASP A 45 -13.43 23.42 11.99
N ASP A 46 -12.24 23.36 11.38
CA ASP A 46 -12.05 23.61 9.95
C ASP A 46 -12.24 22.37 9.06
N ILE A 47 -12.38 21.17 9.66
CA ILE A 47 -12.48 19.91 8.91
C ILE A 47 -13.72 19.13 9.37
N PRO A 48 -14.78 19.04 8.55
CA PRO A 48 -15.93 18.21 8.87
C PRO A 48 -15.51 16.72 8.82
N LEU A 49 -15.19 16.14 9.97
CA LEU A 49 -14.82 14.73 10.09
C LEU A 49 -16.04 13.84 9.85
N ALA A 50 -15.88 12.78 9.06
CA ALA A 50 -16.93 11.79 8.87
C ALA A 50 -16.99 10.83 10.07
N HIS A 51 -17.89 11.12 11.02
CA HIS A 51 -18.09 10.26 12.19
C HIS A 51 -18.43 8.82 11.82
N ARG A 52 -19.32 8.60 10.84
CA ARG A 52 -19.73 7.25 10.42
C ARG A 52 -18.61 6.53 9.68
N ALA A 53 -17.94 7.18 8.73
CA ALA A 53 -16.81 6.59 8.02
C ALA A 53 -15.62 6.28 8.96
N ALA A 54 -15.41 7.08 10.00
CA ALA A 54 -14.40 6.84 11.03
C ALA A 54 -14.75 5.66 11.96
N ILE A 55 -16.04 5.34 12.15
CA ILE A 55 -16.43 4.13 12.90
C ILE A 55 -16.22 2.88 12.03
N GLN A 56 -16.64 2.92 10.76
CA GLN A 56 -16.55 1.77 9.86
C GLN A 56 -15.12 1.45 9.43
N PHE A 57 -14.31 2.49 9.23
CA PHE A 57 -12.91 2.38 8.84
C PHE A 57 -12.12 3.37 9.68
N PRO A 58 -11.65 2.99 10.89
CA PRO A 58 -11.05 3.91 11.84
C PRO A 58 -9.72 4.46 11.34
N THR A 59 -9.30 5.61 11.89
CA THR A 59 -7.95 6.14 11.66
C THR A 59 -6.94 5.11 12.16
N PHE A 60 -5.90 4.86 11.37
CA PHE A 60 -4.71 4.14 11.80
C PHE A 60 -3.52 4.77 11.11
N VAL A 61 -2.67 5.48 11.85
CA VAL A 61 -1.54 6.23 11.29
C VAL A 61 -0.31 6.06 12.17
N PRO A 62 0.77 5.40 11.71
CA PRO A 62 2.01 5.30 12.45
C PRO A 62 2.65 6.67 12.69
N LEU A 63 3.36 6.82 13.80
CA LEU A 63 4.04 8.07 14.14
C LEU A 63 5.06 8.47 13.05
N GLU A 64 5.75 7.50 12.46
CA GLU A 64 6.69 7.71 11.36
C GLU A 64 6.03 8.32 10.11
N TYR A 65 4.77 7.98 9.83
CA TYR A 65 3.99 8.58 8.75
C TYR A 65 3.51 9.98 9.13
N ALA A 66 3.01 10.17 10.35
CA ALA A 66 2.58 11.48 10.85
C ALA A 66 3.73 12.50 10.93
N ASN A 67 4.94 12.06 11.29
CA ASN A 67 6.14 12.92 11.36
C ASN A 67 6.52 13.55 10.02
N ARG A 68 6.10 12.96 8.90
CA ARG A 68 6.33 13.50 7.55
C ARG A 68 5.30 14.55 7.14
N MET A 69 4.23 14.74 7.90
CA MET A 69 3.20 15.73 7.61
C MET A 69 3.63 17.12 8.11
N HIS A 70 3.23 18.17 7.40
CA HIS A 70 3.45 19.53 7.84
C HIS A 70 2.40 19.93 8.90
N ARG A 71 2.87 20.31 10.09
CA ARG A 71 2.03 20.85 11.18
C ARG A 71 1.29 22.12 10.71
N GLY A 72 0.06 22.30 11.17
CA GLY A 72 -0.82 23.41 10.80
C GLY A 72 -1.36 23.37 9.37
N ARG A 73 -1.01 22.35 8.55
CA ARG A 73 -1.43 22.26 7.15
C ARG A 73 -2.56 21.23 6.97
N SER A 74 -3.81 21.70 7.00
CA SER A 74 -5.01 20.86 6.78
C SER A 74 -5.10 20.20 5.40
N LYS A 75 -4.39 20.74 4.40
CA LYS A 75 -4.30 20.20 3.04
C LYS A 75 -2.96 19.51 2.76
N ASP A 76 -2.32 18.96 3.80
CA ASP A 76 -1.11 18.16 3.61
C ASP A 76 -1.44 16.86 2.84
N PRO A 77 -0.71 16.52 1.76
CA PRO A 77 -1.05 15.39 0.89
C PRO A 77 -0.96 14.03 1.59
N LEU A 78 -0.18 13.88 2.65
CA LEU A 78 -0.14 12.64 3.45
C LEU A 78 -1.36 12.58 4.38
N LEU A 79 -1.73 13.71 5.00
CA LEU A 79 -2.91 13.77 5.88
C LEU A 79 -4.19 13.45 5.09
N LEU A 80 -4.33 13.99 3.88
CA LEU A 80 -5.49 13.76 3.02
C LEU A 80 -5.68 12.28 2.68
N GLN A 81 -4.63 11.47 2.71
CA GLN A 81 -4.70 10.04 2.43
C GLN A 81 -5.23 9.20 3.61
N VAL A 82 -5.26 9.75 4.83
CA VAL A 82 -5.52 8.99 6.07
C VAL A 82 -6.58 9.61 6.98
N LEU A 83 -6.91 10.88 6.80
CA LEU A 83 -7.90 11.58 7.61
C LEU A 83 -9.33 11.31 7.10
N PRO A 84 -10.24 10.75 7.92
CA PRO A 84 -11.63 10.58 7.54
C PRO A 84 -12.33 11.93 7.33
N ARG A 85 -12.90 12.17 6.14
CA ARG A 85 -13.61 13.42 5.84
C ARG A 85 -15.08 13.22 5.52
N GLY A 86 -15.91 14.23 5.77
CA GLY A 86 -17.36 14.21 5.58
C GLY A 86 -17.81 13.77 4.18
N GLU A 87 -16.99 13.97 3.16
CA GLU A 87 -17.25 13.51 1.80
C GLU A 87 -17.32 11.99 1.67
N GLU A 88 -16.70 11.24 2.59
CA GLU A 88 -16.77 9.77 2.61
C GLU A 88 -18.15 9.23 2.95
N ASP A 89 -19.00 10.06 3.57
CA ASP A 89 -20.37 9.69 3.91
C ASP A 89 -21.35 9.86 2.74
N ARG A 90 -20.87 10.32 1.58
CA ARG A 90 -21.67 10.48 0.37
C ARG A 90 -21.70 9.19 -0.43
N GLU A 91 -22.91 8.67 -0.63
CA GLU A 91 -23.16 7.60 -1.60
C GLU A 91 -23.24 8.23 -3.01
N LEU A 92 -22.50 7.65 -3.96
CA LEU A 92 -22.49 8.09 -5.35
C LEU A 92 -22.60 6.89 -6.28
N GLU A 93 -23.33 7.08 -7.37
CA GLU A 93 -23.52 6.06 -8.39
C GLU A 93 -22.16 5.60 -8.97
N GLY A 94 -22.02 4.28 -9.18
CA GLY A 94 -20.80 3.67 -9.68
C GLY A 94 -19.70 3.48 -8.62
N PHE A 95 -19.92 3.90 -7.37
CA PHE A 95 -19.03 3.57 -6.25
C PHE A 95 -19.58 2.40 -5.43
N THR A 96 -18.86 1.29 -5.37
CA THR A 96 -19.34 0.03 -4.77
C THR A 96 -18.41 -0.47 -3.65
N THR A 97 -18.82 -1.52 -2.93
CA THR A 97 -18.00 -2.13 -1.88
C THR A 97 -16.99 -3.17 -2.40
N ASP A 98 -17.12 -3.61 -3.65
CA ASP A 98 -16.18 -4.49 -4.35
C ASP A 98 -15.95 -3.99 -5.79
N PRO A 99 -15.21 -2.88 -5.97
CA PRO A 99 -15.05 -2.24 -7.28
C PRO A 99 -14.18 -3.04 -8.25
N VAL A 100 -13.40 -4.00 -7.74
CA VAL A 100 -12.44 -4.80 -8.53
C VAL A 100 -12.90 -6.24 -8.77
N GLY A 101 -14.03 -6.64 -8.17
CA GLY A 101 -14.62 -7.97 -8.29
C GLY A 101 -13.82 -9.05 -7.57
N ASP A 102 -13.12 -8.70 -6.48
CA ASP A 102 -12.26 -9.64 -5.74
C ASP A 102 -13.09 -10.79 -5.17
N LEU A 103 -14.34 -10.55 -4.74
CA LEU A 103 -15.19 -11.58 -4.13
C LEU A 103 -15.62 -12.66 -5.14
N ALA A 104 -15.83 -12.29 -6.40
CA ALA A 104 -16.29 -13.21 -7.44
C ALA A 104 -15.18 -14.17 -7.92
N VAL A 105 -13.91 -13.86 -7.65
CA VAL A 105 -12.74 -14.62 -8.12
C VAL A 105 -11.98 -15.32 -6.99
N GLU A 106 -12.57 -15.35 -5.79
CA GLU A 106 -12.05 -16.12 -4.66
C GLU A 106 -12.24 -17.62 -4.93
N SER A 107 -11.14 -18.32 -5.21
CA SER A 107 -11.16 -19.74 -5.56
C SER A 107 -11.07 -20.65 -4.33
N ARG A 108 -10.42 -20.17 -3.26
CA ARG A 108 -10.26 -20.80 -1.95
C ARG A 108 -10.22 -19.69 -0.89
N PRO A 109 -10.42 -19.98 0.42
CA PRO A 109 -10.34 -18.95 1.46
C PRO A 109 -9.06 -18.13 1.35
N GLY A 110 -9.20 -16.84 1.08
CA GLY A 110 -8.09 -15.90 0.91
C GLY A 110 -7.23 -16.10 -0.34
N LEU A 111 -7.67 -16.86 -1.34
CA LEU A 111 -6.96 -17.06 -2.61
C LEU A 111 -7.80 -16.54 -3.77
N LEU A 112 -7.29 -15.48 -4.42
CA LEU A 112 -7.90 -14.89 -5.60
C LEU A 112 -7.16 -15.37 -6.85
N HIS A 113 -7.87 -16.04 -7.76
CA HIS A 113 -7.32 -16.49 -9.04
C HIS A 113 -7.99 -15.75 -10.20
N LYS A 114 -7.67 -14.45 -10.31
CA LYS A 114 -8.24 -13.56 -11.33
C LYS A 114 -7.62 -13.72 -12.72
N TYR A 115 -6.32 -14.03 -12.77
CA TYR A 115 -5.54 -13.94 -14.00
C TYR A 115 -4.74 -15.20 -14.29
N PRO A 116 -4.59 -15.60 -15.57
CA PRO A 116 -3.78 -16.75 -15.93
C PRO A 116 -2.34 -16.64 -15.40
N GLY A 117 -1.84 -17.76 -14.87
CA GLY A 117 -0.45 -17.92 -14.47
C GLY A 117 -0.07 -17.31 -13.11
N ARG A 118 -1.01 -16.63 -12.43
CA ARG A 118 -0.73 -16.01 -11.13
C ARG A 118 -1.94 -15.99 -10.22
N VAL A 119 -1.69 -16.14 -8.93
CA VAL A 119 -2.71 -16.03 -7.87
C VAL A 119 -2.32 -14.97 -6.86
N LEU A 120 -3.32 -14.42 -6.17
CA LEU A 120 -3.12 -13.51 -5.04
C LEU A 120 -3.61 -14.16 -3.75
N MET A 121 -2.73 -14.25 -2.76
CA MET A 121 -3.02 -14.74 -1.42
C MET A 121 -3.20 -13.58 -0.45
N ILE A 122 -4.32 -13.58 0.27
CA ILE A 122 -4.59 -12.73 1.41
C ILE A 122 -3.86 -13.33 2.62
N VAL A 123 -2.73 -12.72 2.98
CA VAL A 123 -1.88 -13.16 4.09
C VAL A 123 -2.35 -12.59 5.41
N SER A 124 -2.93 -11.39 5.41
CA SER A 124 -3.40 -10.74 6.62
C SER A 124 -4.50 -9.76 6.29
N GLY A 125 -5.47 -9.63 7.20
CA GLY A 125 -6.47 -8.56 7.17
C GLY A 125 -6.04 -7.28 7.87
N VAL A 126 -4.87 -7.28 8.51
CA VAL A 126 -4.34 -6.12 9.23
C VAL A 126 -3.62 -5.21 8.26
N CYS A 127 -3.87 -3.90 8.38
CA CYS A 127 -3.09 -2.85 7.75
C CYS A 127 -2.29 -2.09 8.82
N ALA A 128 -1.18 -1.49 8.42
CA ALA A 128 -0.45 -0.52 9.27
C ALA A 128 -0.78 0.93 8.97
N VAL A 129 -1.63 1.18 7.99
CA VAL A 129 -2.21 2.49 7.72
C VAL A 129 -3.57 2.28 7.06
N HIS A 130 -4.56 3.07 7.43
CA HIS A 130 -5.88 3.03 6.81
C HIS A 130 -5.99 4.11 5.75
N CYS A 131 -5.66 3.75 4.51
CA CYS A 131 -5.77 4.64 3.35
C CYS A 131 -7.24 4.93 3.05
N ARG A 132 -7.67 6.20 3.04
CA ARG A 132 -9.07 6.57 2.79
C ARG A 132 -9.57 6.21 1.38
N TYR A 133 -8.64 5.97 0.46
CA TYR A 133 -8.87 5.52 -0.91
C TYR A 133 -8.70 3.99 -1.09
N CYS A 134 -8.62 3.21 0.00
CA CYS A 134 -8.41 1.76 -0.07
C CYS A 134 -9.59 1.03 -0.72
N PHE A 135 -9.37 0.43 -1.88
CA PHE A 135 -10.40 -0.33 -2.61
C PHE A 135 -10.85 -1.60 -1.87
N ARG A 136 -10.06 -2.10 -0.90
CA ARG A 136 -10.40 -3.24 -0.04
C ARG A 136 -10.91 -2.87 1.35
N ARG A 137 -11.29 -1.61 1.59
CA ARG A 137 -11.79 -1.18 2.92
C ARG A 137 -13.03 -1.95 3.40
N TYR A 138 -13.79 -2.57 2.47
CA TYR A 138 -14.97 -3.40 2.76
C TYR A 138 -14.71 -4.91 2.58
N PHE A 139 -13.47 -5.33 2.32
CA PHE A 139 -13.16 -6.75 2.11
C PHE A 139 -13.39 -7.56 3.41
N PRO A 140 -14.01 -8.76 3.35
CA PRO A 140 -14.39 -9.54 4.53
C PRO A 140 -13.20 -10.29 5.15
N TYR A 141 -12.22 -9.55 5.67
CA TYR A 141 -10.99 -10.10 6.24
C TYR A 141 -11.18 -11.02 7.44
N SER A 142 -12.36 -11.05 8.08
CA SER A 142 -12.68 -11.98 9.17
C SER A 142 -12.54 -13.44 8.75
N HIS A 143 -12.74 -13.74 7.47
CA HIS A 143 -12.66 -15.09 6.91
C HIS A 143 -11.31 -15.40 6.25
N ALA A 144 -10.40 -14.41 6.19
CA ALA A 144 -9.10 -14.61 5.57
C ALA A 144 -8.20 -15.48 6.47
N PRO A 145 -7.47 -16.46 5.90
CA PRO A 145 -6.49 -17.27 6.61
C PRO A 145 -5.41 -16.44 7.31
N LYS A 146 -4.99 -16.88 8.52
CA LYS A 146 -4.01 -16.17 9.36
C LYS A 146 -2.80 -16.99 9.77
N SER A 147 -2.74 -18.25 9.34
CA SER A 147 -1.69 -19.20 9.73
C SER A 147 -1.35 -20.15 8.58
N LEU A 148 -0.18 -20.81 8.66
CA LEU A 148 0.23 -21.80 7.67
C LEU A 148 -0.81 -22.91 7.50
N SER A 149 -1.38 -23.40 8.59
CA SER A 149 -2.42 -24.44 8.54
C SER A 149 -3.67 -23.97 7.81
N GLU A 150 -4.04 -22.69 7.94
CA GLU A 150 -5.19 -22.12 7.23
C GLU A 150 -4.87 -21.81 5.76
N TRP A 151 -3.61 -21.51 5.42
CA TRP A 151 -3.18 -21.34 4.02
C TRP A 151 -3.03 -22.64 3.26
N GLU A 152 -2.98 -23.80 3.94
CA GLU A 152 -2.62 -25.07 3.30
C GLU A 152 -3.60 -25.47 2.19
N GLU A 153 -4.90 -25.19 2.34
CA GLU A 153 -5.88 -25.42 1.26
C GLU A 153 -5.56 -24.60 0.00
N SER A 154 -5.18 -23.33 0.19
CA SER A 154 -4.77 -22.44 -0.89
C SER A 154 -3.45 -22.87 -1.52
N LEU A 155 -2.50 -23.35 -0.72
CA LEU A 155 -1.21 -23.85 -1.19
C LEU A 155 -1.35 -25.16 -1.97
N GLN A 156 -2.25 -26.06 -1.54
CA GLN A 156 -2.58 -27.29 -2.29
C GLN A 156 -3.23 -26.97 -3.63
N TYR A 157 -4.13 -25.98 -3.68
CA TYR A 157 -4.70 -25.51 -4.94
C TYR A 157 -3.59 -25.05 -5.91
N ILE A 158 -2.62 -24.27 -5.43
CA ILE A 158 -1.49 -23.79 -6.24
C ILE A 158 -0.61 -24.97 -6.70
N GLU A 159 -0.40 -25.94 -5.82
CA GLU A 159 0.42 -27.13 -6.12
C GLU A 159 -0.21 -28.05 -7.17
N GLN A 160 -1.54 -28.10 -7.24
CA GLN A 160 -2.28 -28.92 -8.21
C GLN A 160 -2.40 -28.28 -9.60
N ASP A 161 -2.24 -26.95 -9.71
CA ASP A 161 -2.33 -26.23 -10.98
C ASP A 161 -0.96 -25.74 -11.47
N SER A 162 -0.36 -26.54 -12.35
CA SER A 162 0.95 -26.25 -12.95
C SER A 162 0.97 -25.04 -13.90
N SER A 163 -0.19 -24.47 -14.26
CA SER A 163 -0.24 -23.25 -15.07
C SER A 163 0.19 -22.01 -14.28
N ILE A 164 0.05 -22.05 -12.95
CA ILE A 164 0.43 -20.98 -12.03
C ILE A 164 1.95 -20.95 -11.89
N HIS A 165 2.57 -19.80 -12.05
CA HIS A 165 4.02 -19.66 -11.94
C HIS A 165 4.43 -18.49 -11.05
N GLU A 166 3.46 -17.74 -10.54
CA GLU A 166 3.63 -16.61 -9.66
C GLU A 166 2.61 -16.61 -8.53
N VAL A 167 3.08 -16.38 -7.31
CA VAL A 167 2.24 -16.12 -6.14
C VAL A 167 2.42 -14.67 -5.71
N ILE A 168 1.30 -13.96 -5.54
CA ILE A 168 1.27 -12.59 -5.06
C ILE A 168 0.79 -12.59 -3.61
N LEU A 169 1.61 -12.12 -2.67
CA LEU A 169 1.21 -11.90 -1.29
C LEU A 169 0.61 -10.50 -1.14
N SER A 170 -0.59 -10.44 -0.59
CA SER A 170 -1.35 -9.20 -0.39
C SER A 170 -2.31 -9.37 0.81
N GLY A 171 -3.36 -8.55 0.87
CA GLY A 171 -4.36 -8.56 1.93
C GLY A 171 -4.73 -7.14 2.33
N GLY A 172 -4.79 -6.90 3.64
CA GLY A 172 -4.58 -5.57 4.19
C GLY A 172 -3.14 -5.15 3.96
N ASP A 173 -2.20 -5.82 4.63
CA ASP A 173 -0.78 -5.79 4.29
C ASP A 173 -0.08 -7.11 4.67
N PRO A 174 0.55 -7.83 3.72
CA PRO A 174 1.12 -9.15 3.95
C PRO A 174 2.31 -9.14 4.90
N LEU A 175 2.98 -7.99 5.09
CA LEU A 175 4.11 -7.87 6.00
C LEU A 175 3.68 -7.58 7.44
N THR A 176 2.39 -7.51 7.74
CA THR A 176 1.95 -7.38 9.15
C THR A 176 2.13 -8.67 9.95
N VAL A 177 2.44 -9.81 9.30
CA VAL A 177 2.89 -11.03 9.97
C VAL A 177 4.37 -10.94 10.34
N VAL A 178 4.74 -11.63 11.42
CA VAL A 178 6.12 -11.70 11.89
C VAL A 178 7.02 -12.48 10.92
N ASP A 179 8.32 -12.23 10.98
CA ASP A 179 9.30 -12.79 10.02
C ASP A 179 9.32 -14.33 10.00
N SER A 180 9.09 -14.99 11.14
CA SER A 180 9.01 -16.45 11.20
C SER A 180 7.80 -17.00 10.42
N THR A 181 6.64 -16.36 10.53
CA THR A 181 5.44 -16.72 9.77
C THR A 181 5.62 -16.43 8.29
N PHE A 182 6.15 -15.26 7.94
CA PHE A 182 6.45 -14.88 6.55
C PHE A 182 7.44 -15.87 5.92
N GLY A 183 8.56 -16.14 6.60
CA GLY A 183 9.58 -17.08 6.13
C GLY A 183 9.05 -18.49 5.93
N SER A 184 8.20 -18.98 6.84
CA SER A 184 7.58 -20.29 6.69
C SER A 184 6.64 -20.36 5.47
N LEU A 185 5.90 -19.28 5.19
CA LEU A 185 5.04 -19.21 4.00
C LEU A 185 5.88 -19.20 2.72
N VAL A 186 6.93 -18.39 2.66
CA VAL A 186 7.86 -18.35 1.52
C VAL A 186 8.48 -19.73 1.28
N GLN A 187 8.97 -20.39 2.33
CA GLN A 187 9.53 -21.75 2.23
C GLN A 187 8.51 -22.76 1.70
N ARG A 188 7.24 -22.66 2.11
CA ARG A 188 6.17 -23.55 1.65
C ARG A 188 5.82 -23.31 0.17
N ILE A 189 5.77 -22.05 -0.27
CA ILE A 189 5.58 -21.68 -1.69
C ILE A 189 6.77 -22.14 -2.53
N GLU A 190 7.99 -21.96 -2.03
CA GLU A 190 9.23 -22.35 -2.71
C GLU A 190 9.33 -23.86 -2.94
N LYS A 191 8.71 -24.70 -2.12
CA LYS A 191 8.65 -26.15 -2.36
C LYS A 191 7.82 -26.52 -3.58
N ILE A 192 6.94 -25.63 -4.06
CA ILE A 192 6.10 -25.87 -5.25
C ILE A 192 6.95 -25.61 -6.50
N GLY A 193 7.44 -26.69 -7.15
CA GLY A 193 8.49 -26.64 -8.17
C GLY A 193 8.20 -25.79 -9.41
N HIS A 194 6.92 -25.69 -9.82
CA HIS A 194 6.50 -24.86 -10.96
C HIS A 194 6.44 -23.36 -10.65
N ILE A 195 6.38 -22.96 -9.37
CA ILE A 195 6.41 -21.55 -8.97
C ILE A 195 7.81 -20.97 -9.18
N LYS A 196 7.87 -19.84 -9.89
CA LYS A 196 9.10 -19.14 -10.27
C LYS A 196 9.22 -17.76 -9.64
N ARG A 197 8.09 -17.12 -9.31
CA ARG A 197 8.03 -15.73 -8.86
C ARG A 197 7.23 -15.60 -7.58
N LEU A 198 7.72 -14.76 -6.69
CA LEU A 198 7.02 -14.29 -5.50
C LEU A 198 6.91 -12.77 -5.59
N ARG A 199 5.69 -12.24 -5.55
CA ARG A 199 5.45 -10.80 -5.57
C ARG A 199 4.77 -10.38 -4.28
N ILE A 200 5.22 -9.31 -3.65
CA ILE A 200 4.73 -8.86 -2.34
C ILE A 200 4.20 -7.44 -2.51
N HIS A 201 2.89 -7.28 -2.36
CA HIS A 201 2.22 -5.97 -2.40
C HIS A 201 2.09 -5.45 -0.97
N THR A 202 2.85 -4.42 -0.62
CA THR A 202 2.93 -3.92 0.76
C THR A 202 3.08 -2.41 0.77
N ARG A 203 2.38 -1.76 1.68
CA ARG A 203 2.58 -0.36 2.03
C ARG A 203 3.37 -0.22 3.34
N LEU A 204 3.61 -1.32 4.04
CA LEU A 204 4.18 -1.32 5.38
C LEU A 204 5.53 -0.60 5.47
N PRO A 205 6.53 -0.82 4.58
CA PRO A 205 7.77 -0.07 4.62
C PRO A 205 7.56 1.43 4.43
N VAL A 206 6.58 1.82 3.61
CA VAL A 206 6.27 3.24 3.35
C VAL A 206 5.80 3.94 4.62
N VAL A 207 5.05 3.26 5.49
CA VAL A 207 4.52 3.88 6.72
C VAL A 207 5.31 3.56 7.98
N ILE A 208 6.03 2.43 8.01
CA ILE A 208 6.91 1.97 9.08
C ILE A 208 8.16 1.34 8.43
N PRO A 209 9.19 2.15 8.08
CA PRO A 209 10.40 1.66 7.42
C PRO A 209 11.13 0.55 8.18
N GLN A 210 11.00 0.52 9.51
CA GLN A 210 11.57 -0.49 10.40
C GLN A 210 11.06 -1.91 10.12
N ARG A 211 10.01 -2.07 9.30
CA ARG A 211 9.56 -3.40 8.88
C ARG A 211 10.57 -4.11 7.98
N VAL A 212 11.44 -3.38 7.29
CA VAL A 212 12.54 -3.98 6.54
C VAL A 212 13.61 -4.44 7.53
N THR A 213 13.38 -5.60 8.13
CA THR A 213 14.27 -6.26 9.09
C THR A 213 15.36 -7.05 8.37
N SER A 214 16.46 -7.31 9.07
CA SER A 214 17.52 -8.19 8.57
C SER A 214 16.99 -9.59 8.27
N GLU A 215 16.08 -10.10 9.11
CA GLU A 215 15.44 -11.41 8.97
C GLU A 215 14.54 -11.48 7.73
N LEU A 216 13.75 -10.44 7.44
CA LEU A 216 12.97 -10.34 6.21
C LEU A 216 13.90 -10.36 4.99
N CYS A 217 14.93 -9.52 4.99
CA CYS A 217 15.90 -9.47 3.90
C CYS A 217 16.61 -10.82 3.71
N GLU A 218 16.89 -11.55 4.79
CA GLU A 218 17.50 -12.87 4.74
C GLU A 218 16.59 -13.91 4.07
N VAL A 219 15.31 -13.94 4.45
CA VAL A 219 14.31 -14.83 3.81
C VAL A 219 14.25 -14.58 2.30
N LEU A 220 14.22 -13.31 1.90
CA LEU A 220 14.16 -12.92 0.48
C LEU A 220 15.45 -13.23 -0.27
N ARG A 221 16.61 -13.14 0.39
CA ARG A 221 17.91 -13.45 -0.20
C ARG A 221 18.15 -14.95 -0.39
N GLN A 222 17.60 -15.78 0.50
CA GLN A 222 17.83 -17.23 0.50
C GLN A 222 16.88 -17.99 -0.43
N THR A 223 15.69 -17.47 -0.72
CA THR A 223 14.72 -18.18 -1.56
C THR A 223 15.20 -18.30 -3.01
N ARG A 224 14.90 -19.42 -3.68
CA ARG A 224 15.14 -19.63 -5.11
C ARG A 224 14.19 -18.81 -6.01
N LEU A 225 13.12 -18.25 -5.44
CA LEU A 225 12.09 -17.54 -6.19
C LEU A 225 12.60 -16.17 -6.62
N ALA A 226 12.27 -15.74 -7.85
CA ALA A 226 12.51 -14.35 -8.25
C ALA A 226 11.53 -13.45 -7.48
N THR A 227 12.06 -12.63 -6.57
CA THR A 227 11.26 -11.78 -5.68
C THR A 227 11.02 -10.39 -6.26
N TRP A 228 9.78 -9.92 -6.08
CA TRP A 228 9.32 -8.60 -6.48
C TRP A 228 8.59 -7.95 -5.31
N PHE A 229 9.02 -6.76 -4.91
CA PHE A 229 8.27 -5.91 -4.00
C PHE A 229 7.51 -4.86 -4.78
N VAL A 230 6.25 -4.65 -4.43
CA VAL A 230 5.42 -3.59 -4.97
C VAL A 230 5.04 -2.68 -3.81
N LEU A 231 5.73 -1.54 -3.75
CA LEU A 231 5.43 -0.46 -2.82
C LEU A 231 4.21 0.33 -3.30
N HIS A 232 3.61 1.07 -2.37
CA HIS A 232 2.46 1.94 -2.63
C HIS A 232 2.73 3.35 -2.10
N ILE A 233 3.41 4.13 -2.94
CA ILE A 233 3.82 5.52 -2.70
C ILE A 233 3.05 6.43 -3.67
N ASN A 234 2.36 7.43 -3.13
CA ASN A 234 1.53 8.37 -3.88
C ASN A 234 2.09 9.77 -3.96
N HIS A 235 3.01 10.15 -3.08
CA HIS A 235 3.53 11.52 -3.03
C HIS A 235 5.03 11.51 -2.64
N PRO A 236 5.87 12.41 -3.21
CA PRO A 236 7.31 12.48 -2.88
C PRO A 236 7.58 12.62 -1.37
N GLN A 237 6.73 13.38 -0.67
CA GLN A 237 6.80 13.57 0.79
C GLN A 237 6.70 12.26 1.61
N GLU A 238 6.26 11.15 1.01
CA GLU A 238 6.29 9.84 1.66
C GLU A 238 7.69 9.20 1.64
N MET A 239 8.64 9.70 0.85
CA MET A 239 10.00 9.16 0.73
C MET A 239 11.00 9.97 1.54
N ASP A 240 11.00 9.74 2.86
CA ASP A 240 12.04 10.26 3.74
C ASP A 240 13.31 9.40 3.72
N ASP A 241 14.35 9.87 4.40
CA ASP A 241 15.63 9.15 4.51
C ASP A 241 15.47 7.76 5.15
N HIS A 242 14.48 7.57 6.04
CA HIS A 242 14.24 6.28 6.68
C HIS A 242 13.70 5.26 5.68
N LEU A 243 12.71 5.64 4.86
CA LEU A 243 12.20 4.80 3.78
C LEU A 243 13.28 4.55 2.73
N ILE A 244 14.03 5.57 2.33
CA ILE A 244 15.13 5.42 1.35
C ILE A 244 16.15 4.39 1.85
N ASN A 245 16.56 4.45 3.12
CA ASN A 245 17.47 3.46 3.70
C ASN A 245 16.86 2.05 3.73
N ALA A 246 15.59 1.91 4.10
CA ALA A 246 14.89 0.64 4.08
C ALA A 246 14.80 0.05 2.66
N ILE A 247 14.57 0.89 1.64
CA ILE A 247 14.62 0.50 0.22
C ILE A 247 16.01 -0.02 -0.14
N GLN A 248 17.09 0.66 0.27
CA GLN A 248 18.44 0.18 -0.03
C GLN A 248 18.76 -1.17 0.63
N GLU A 249 18.36 -1.39 1.87
CA GLU A 249 18.52 -2.70 2.53
C GLU A 249 17.71 -3.80 1.82
N LEU A 250 16.47 -3.49 1.43
CA LEU A 250 15.65 -4.43 0.67
C LEU A 250 16.29 -4.77 -0.68
N ARG A 251 16.88 -3.80 -1.39
CA ARG A 251 17.58 -4.07 -2.67
C ARG A 251 18.79 -4.97 -2.51
N LYS A 252 19.52 -4.87 -1.40
CA LYS A 252 20.66 -5.76 -1.10
C LYS A 252 20.25 -7.24 -0.96
N SER A 253 18.97 -7.53 -0.71
CA SER A 253 18.44 -8.91 -0.73
C SER A 253 18.35 -9.52 -2.14
N GLY A 254 18.54 -8.72 -3.20
CA GLY A 254 18.34 -9.16 -4.60
C GLY A 254 16.91 -9.00 -5.11
N THR A 255 16.01 -8.44 -4.29
CA THR A 255 14.61 -8.20 -4.65
C THR A 255 14.46 -7.02 -5.61
N ASN A 256 13.67 -7.19 -6.67
CA ASN A 256 13.26 -6.10 -7.56
C ASN A 256 12.16 -5.27 -6.91
N ILE A 257 12.19 -3.94 -7.03
CA ILE A 257 11.21 -3.06 -6.38
C ILE A 257 10.47 -2.23 -7.42
N LEU A 258 9.15 -2.31 -7.38
CA LEU A 258 8.18 -1.56 -8.17
C LEU A 258 7.41 -0.61 -7.26
N ASN A 259 6.86 0.46 -7.81
CA ASN A 259 5.89 1.32 -7.12
C ASN A 259 4.57 1.41 -7.89
N GLN A 260 3.46 1.22 -7.18
CA GLN A 260 2.12 1.53 -7.67
C GLN A 260 1.62 2.79 -6.98
N THR A 261 1.30 3.80 -7.78
CA THR A 261 0.67 5.05 -7.35
C THR A 261 -0.80 5.01 -7.74
N VAL A 262 -1.69 5.59 -6.94
CA VAL A 262 -3.08 5.90 -7.32
C VAL A 262 -3.17 7.38 -7.62
N LEU A 263 -3.83 7.75 -8.71
CA LEU A 263 -4.12 9.13 -9.06
C LEU A 263 -5.25 9.65 -8.15
N LEU A 264 -4.92 10.60 -7.28
CA LEU A 264 -5.76 11.08 -6.19
C LEU A 264 -5.87 12.61 -6.24
N ARG A 265 -7.11 13.10 -6.31
CA ARG A 265 -7.44 14.52 -6.35
C ARG A 265 -6.92 15.26 -5.11
N GLY A 266 -6.22 16.37 -5.33
CA GLY A 266 -5.65 17.21 -4.29
C GLY A 266 -4.44 16.60 -3.57
N ILE A 267 -3.91 15.47 -4.06
CA ILE A 267 -2.72 14.81 -3.52
C ILE A 267 -1.63 14.76 -4.58
N ASN A 268 -1.90 14.15 -5.73
CA ASN A 268 -0.90 13.95 -6.79
C ASN A 268 -1.46 14.14 -8.20
N ASP A 269 -2.58 14.86 -8.33
CA ASP A 269 -3.22 15.20 -9.61
C ASP A 269 -2.56 16.39 -10.34
N ASP A 270 -1.24 16.50 -10.17
CA ASP A 270 -0.37 17.52 -10.74
C ASP A 270 0.87 16.89 -11.40
N VAL A 271 1.35 17.51 -12.48
CA VAL A 271 2.48 16.99 -13.27
C VAL A 271 3.78 17.05 -12.49
N ASP A 272 4.04 18.16 -11.78
CA ASP A 272 5.31 18.36 -11.09
C ASP A 272 5.46 17.35 -9.96
N THR A 273 4.39 17.11 -9.19
CA THR A 273 4.36 16.08 -8.14
C THR A 273 4.63 14.67 -8.69
N LEU A 274 4.00 14.29 -9.80
CA LEU A 274 4.18 12.94 -10.38
C LEU A 274 5.56 12.76 -11.02
N VAL A 275 6.12 13.83 -11.60
CA VAL A 275 7.50 13.84 -12.13
C VAL A 275 8.50 13.70 -10.98
N GLU A 276 8.39 14.53 -9.94
CA GLU A 276 9.25 14.46 -8.75
C GLU A 276 9.21 13.08 -8.11
N LEU A 277 8.01 12.50 -7.95
CA LEU A 277 7.86 11.16 -7.39
C LEU A 277 8.58 10.13 -8.26
N SER A 278 8.39 10.19 -9.57
CA SER A 278 8.99 9.23 -10.50
C SER A 278 10.51 9.32 -10.51
N GLU A 279 11.07 10.54 -10.50
CA GLU A 279 12.52 10.77 -10.39
C GLU A 279 13.08 10.22 -9.08
N LEU A 280 12.42 10.52 -7.96
CA LEU A 280 12.86 10.04 -6.65
C LEU A 280 12.84 8.52 -6.55
N LEU A 281 11.80 7.88 -7.09
CA LEU A 281 11.71 6.42 -7.17
C LEU A 281 12.88 5.83 -7.96
N VAL A 282 13.11 6.28 -9.20
CA VAL A 282 14.18 5.69 -10.04
C VAL A 282 15.57 5.98 -9.50
N ASN A 283 15.79 7.14 -8.89
CA ASN A 283 17.08 7.50 -8.26
C ASN A 283 17.42 6.58 -7.08
N HIS A 284 16.43 5.97 -6.45
CA HIS A 284 16.61 4.98 -5.37
C HIS A 284 16.41 3.52 -5.83
N GLY A 285 16.27 3.31 -7.15
CA GLY A 285 16.10 2.01 -7.80
C GLY A 285 14.77 1.34 -7.50
N VAL A 286 13.72 2.13 -7.36
CA VAL A 286 12.33 1.70 -7.42
C VAL A 286 11.78 2.08 -8.78
N GLN A 287 11.20 1.11 -9.49
CA GLN A 287 10.63 1.32 -10.81
C GLN A 287 9.19 1.86 -10.70
N PRO A 288 8.87 3.05 -11.25
CA PRO A 288 7.48 3.49 -11.42
C PRO A 288 6.76 2.47 -12.30
N TYR A 289 5.80 1.73 -11.73
CA TYR A 289 5.14 0.62 -12.40
C TYR A 289 3.77 1.04 -12.94
N TYR A 290 2.86 1.39 -12.03
CA TYR A 290 1.54 1.86 -12.41
C TYR A 290 1.19 3.19 -11.77
N LEU A 291 0.51 4.02 -12.56
CA LEU A 291 -0.41 5.03 -12.07
C LEU A 291 -1.82 4.45 -12.23
N HIS A 292 -2.50 4.19 -11.13
CA HIS A 292 -3.85 3.67 -11.12
C HIS A 292 -4.85 4.80 -11.22
N GLN A 293 -5.82 4.69 -12.12
CA GLN A 293 -7.09 5.37 -11.93
C GLN A 293 -7.71 4.87 -10.63
N LEU A 294 -8.34 5.77 -9.87
CA LEU A 294 -9.03 5.42 -8.64
C LEU A 294 -10.08 4.32 -8.90
N ASP A 295 -9.93 3.18 -8.22
CA ASP A 295 -10.98 2.18 -8.13
C ASP A 295 -12.16 2.79 -7.36
N ARG A 296 -13.35 2.75 -7.96
CA ARG A 296 -14.54 3.43 -7.42
C ARG A 296 -15.12 2.70 -6.21
N VAL A 297 -14.40 2.72 -5.09
CA VAL A 297 -14.86 2.18 -3.81
C VAL A 297 -15.74 3.19 -3.06
N ALA A 298 -16.83 2.73 -2.46
CA ALA A 298 -17.70 3.57 -1.64
C ALA A 298 -16.89 4.37 -0.60
N GLY A 299 -17.20 5.66 -0.46
CA GLY A 299 -16.49 6.60 0.40
C GLY A 299 -15.21 7.21 -0.19
N ALA A 300 -14.71 6.80 -1.37
CA ALA A 300 -13.48 7.37 -1.94
C ALA A 300 -13.72 8.39 -3.08
N SER A 301 -14.97 8.69 -3.43
CA SER A 301 -15.32 9.48 -4.61
C SER A 301 -14.69 10.86 -4.72
N HIS A 302 -14.44 11.50 -3.58
CA HIS A 302 -13.81 12.81 -3.51
C HIS A 302 -12.33 12.80 -3.92
N PHE A 303 -11.69 11.62 -4.03
CA PHE A 303 -10.37 11.46 -4.61
C PHE A 303 -10.38 11.30 -6.13
N GLU A 304 -11.53 11.11 -6.77
CA GLU A 304 -11.58 10.76 -8.18
C GLU A 304 -11.03 11.90 -9.05
N VAL A 305 -10.10 11.58 -9.94
CA VAL A 305 -9.65 12.47 -11.02
C VAL A 305 -10.30 12.02 -12.32
N ALA A 306 -10.81 12.97 -13.11
CA ALA A 306 -11.38 12.64 -14.41
C ALA A 306 -10.33 11.98 -15.30
N MET A 307 -10.69 10.91 -16.01
CA MET A 307 -9.73 10.15 -16.83
C MET A 307 -9.03 11.03 -17.88
N ASP A 308 -9.72 12.00 -18.48
CA ASP A 308 -9.11 12.90 -19.46
C ASP A 308 -8.03 13.79 -18.83
N ARG A 309 -8.23 14.22 -17.58
CA ARG A 309 -7.17 14.88 -16.81
C ARG A 309 -5.99 13.94 -16.55
N GLY A 310 -6.24 12.68 -16.20
CA GLY A 310 -5.20 11.66 -16.07
C GLY A 310 -4.39 11.49 -17.36
N LYS A 311 -5.06 11.44 -18.52
CA LYS A 311 -4.40 11.37 -19.84
C LYS A 311 -3.55 12.60 -20.14
N GLU A 312 -4.04 13.80 -19.82
CA GLU A 312 -3.26 15.04 -19.92
C GLU A 312 -1.97 14.98 -19.09
N LEU A 313 -2.08 14.59 -17.81
CA LEU A 313 -0.93 14.45 -16.92
C LEU A 313 0.11 13.50 -17.52
N MET A 314 -0.33 12.33 -18.00
CA MET A 314 0.56 11.33 -18.60
C MET A 314 1.25 11.81 -19.88
N ARG A 315 0.58 12.64 -20.70
CA ARG A 315 1.22 13.26 -21.88
C ARG A 315 2.33 14.22 -21.48
N GLU A 316 2.14 15.00 -20.41
CA GLU A 316 3.19 15.91 -19.92
C GLU A 316 4.33 15.18 -19.21
N ILE A 317 4.03 14.16 -18.39
CA ILE A 317 5.03 13.31 -17.74
C ILE A 317 5.96 12.67 -18.77
N ARG A 318 5.41 12.13 -19.88
CA ARG A 318 6.20 11.53 -20.97
C ARG A 318 7.16 12.48 -21.67
N LYS A 319 6.90 13.80 -21.64
CA LYS A 319 7.80 14.81 -22.21
C LYS A 319 8.98 15.12 -21.29
N ARG A 320 8.83 14.89 -19.98
CA ARG A 320 9.79 15.33 -18.96
C ARG A 320 10.66 14.19 -18.44
N LEU A 321 10.14 12.96 -18.43
CA LEU A 321 10.83 11.80 -17.88
C LEU A 321 11.44 10.91 -18.97
N PRO A 322 12.57 10.23 -18.68
CA PRO A 322 13.01 9.12 -19.52
C PRO A 322 11.99 7.98 -19.48
N GLY A 323 11.93 7.17 -20.55
CA GLY A 323 10.87 6.16 -20.70
C GLY A 323 10.77 5.15 -19.54
N TYR A 324 11.89 4.76 -18.94
CA TYR A 324 11.90 3.87 -17.77
C TYR A 324 11.39 4.54 -16.48
N ALA A 325 11.22 5.86 -16.43
CA ALA A 325 10.65 6.55 -15.28
C ALA A 325 9.16 6.87 -15.50
N VAL A 326 8.59 6.58 -16.68
CA VAL A 326 7.17 6.82 -16.96
C VAL A 326 6.34 5.62 -16.50
N PRO A 327 5.44 5.75 -15.50
CA PRO A 327 4.55 4.67 -15.11
C PRO A 327 3.52 4.37 -16.22
N THR A 328 2.97 3.16 -16.24
CA THR A 328 1.82 2.88 -17.11
C THR A 328 0.54 3.33 -16.42
N TYR A 329 -0.29 4.15 -17.09
CA TYR A 329 -1.59 4.57 -16.56
C TYR A 329 -2.63 3.49 -16.84
N VAL A 330 -3.25 2.96 -15.78
CA VAL A 330 -4.12 1.78 -15.85
C VAL A 330 -5.41 1.97 -15.07
N LYS A 331 -6.44 1.21 -15.43
CA LYS A 331 -7.63 0.97 -14.60
C LYS A 331 -7.79 -0.52 -14.34
N GLU A 332 -8.42 -0.86 -13.23
CA GLU A 332 -8.87 -2.22 -12.96
C GLU A 332 -10.31 -2.36 -13.45
N GLU A 333 -10.58 -3.38 -14.25
CA GLU A 333 -11.91 -3.68 -14.79
C GLU A 333 -12.26 -5.12 -14.40
N PRO A 334 -13.34 -5.34 -13.63
CA PRO A 334 -13.77 -6.69 -13.29
C PRO A 334 -14.03 -7.53 -14.55
N GLY A 335 -13.49 -8.74 -14.57
CA GLY A 335 -13.64 -9.68 -15.70
C GLY A 335 -12.57 -9.57 -16.80
N GLU A 336 -11.78 -8.51 -16.83
CA GLU A 336 -10.68 -8.39 -17.79
C GLU A 336 -9.51 -9.34 -17.45
N ALA A 337 -8.74 -9.73 -18.48
CA ALA A 337 -7.62 -10.68 -18.34
C ALA A 337 -6.32 -10.05 -17.81
N SER A 338 -6.29 -8.73 -17.68
CA SER A 338 -5.21 -7.96 -17.07
C SER A 338 -5.71 -6.58 -16.67
N LYS A 339 -4.89 -5.82 -15.92
CA LYS A 339 -5.09 -4.37 -15.75
C LYS A 339 -5.12 -3.70 -17.11
N THR A 340 -6.16 -2.92 -17.39
CA THR A 340 -6.37 -2.29 -18.69
C THR A 340 -5.55 -1.00 -18.78
N PRO A 341 -4.57 -0.88 -19.70
CA PRO A 341 -3.91 0.38 -19.96
C PRO A 341 -4.90 1.41 -20.50
N ILE A 342 -4.87 2.62 -19.96
CA ILE A 342 -5.68 3.73 -20.46
C ILE A 342 -4.92 4.38 -21.63
N GLY A 343 -5.49 4.29 -22.82
CA GLY A 343 -4.95 4.94 -24.01
C GLY A 343 -4.82 6.45 -23.83
N LEU A 344 -3.71 7.01 -24.31
CA LEU A 344 -3.44 8.47 -24.26
C LEU A 344 -3.84 9.21 -25.55
N THR A 345 -4.43 8.49 -26.51
CA THR A 345 -4.87 9.00 -27.82
C THR A 345 -6.23 9.68 -27.75
#